data_AF-A0A920FAN3-F1
#
_entry.id   AF-A0A920FAN3-F1
#
_cell.length_a   1.000
_cell.length_b   1.000
_cell.length_c   1.000
_cell.angle_alpha   90.00
_cell.angle_beta   90.00
_cell.angle_gamma   90.00
#
_symmetry.space_group_name_H-M   'P 1'
#
loop_
_entity.id
_entity.type
_entity.pdbx_description
1 polymer ?
#
loop_
_entity_poly.entity_id
_entity_poly.type
_entity_poly.pdbx_seq_one_letter_code
_entity_poly.pdbx_strand_id
1 'polypeptide(L)' 'MKGSGVDWHLNSFGADYCAHTKLFDLAATVDCRDIDVFDIYIARGFAEDFWGTLMDAAAEFGYQVD' A
#
# COMPACT_ATOMS: atom_id res chain seq x y z
N MET A 1 -12.46 -0.71 -5.36
CA MET A 1 -11.59 -1.37 -4.36
C MET A 1 -10.15 -1.10 -4.76
N LYS A 2 -9.28 -0.60 -3.86
CA LYS A 2 -7.89 -0.21 -4.16
C LYS A 2 -6.94 -1.39 -4.47
N GLY A 3 -7.49 -2.60 -4.58
CA GLY A 3 -6.91 -3.69 -5.37
C GLY A 3 -5.92 -4.60 -4.65
N SER A 4 -6.01 -4.78 -3.32
CA SER A 4 -5.17 -5.75 -2.60
C SER A 4 -5.79 -7.13 -2.47
N GLY A 5 -4.92 -8.14 -2.37
CA GLY A 5 -5.26 -9.51 -2.03
C GLY A 5 -5.06 -9.87 -0.56
N VAL A 6 -4.71 -8.90 0.29
CA VAL A 6 -4.52 -9.11 1.74
C VAL A 6 -5.73 -8.58 2.52
N ASP A 7 -6.02 -9.22 3.64
CA ASP A 7 -6.95 -8.68 4.64
C ASP A 7 -6.20 -7.72 5.56
N TRP A 8 -6.55 -6.44 5.50
CA TRP A 8 -5.90 -5.35 6.24
C TRP A 8 -6.30 -5.26 7.71
N HIS A 9 -7.21 -6.11 8.18
CA HIS A 9 -7.59 -6.11 9.58
C HIS A 9 -6.38 -6.44 10.47
N LEU A 10 -6.21 -5.74 11.60
CA LEU A 10 -5.03 -5.90 12.49
C LEU A 10 -4.82 -7.33 13.01
N ASN A 11 -5.90 -8.13 13.09
CA ASN A 11 -5.84 -9.55 13.47
C ASN A 11 -5.35 -10.46 12.33
N SER A 12 -5.29 -9.96 11.10
CA SER A 12 -4.92 -10.68 9.88
C SER A 12 -3.57 -10.22 9.33
N PHE A 13 -3.30 -8.90 9.35
CA PHE A 13 -2.06 -8.30 8.85
C PHE A 13 -1.55 -7.22 9.82
N GLY A 14 -0.99 -7.67 10.94
CA GLY A 14 -0.47 -6.82 12.02
C GLY A 14 1.02 -6.48 11.87
N ALA A 15 1.59 -5.82 12.88
CA ALA A 15 3.01 -5.47 12.90
C ALA A 15 3.92 -6.70 12.67
N ASP A 16 5.05 -6.48 12.01
CA ASP A 16 6.03 -7.48 11.57
C ASP A 16 5.52 -8.50 10.51
N TYR A 17 4.32 -8.30 9.97
CA TYR A 17 3.84 -9.08 8.82
C TYR A 17 4.31 -8.47 7.51
N CYS A 18 4.73 -9.34 6.59
CA CYS A 18 5.12 -8.96 5.24
C CYS A 18 4.46 -9.92 4.23
N ALA A 19 3.90 -9.36 3.16
CA ALA A 19 3.27 -10.14 2.10
C ALA A 19 3.55 -9.55 0.72
N HIS A 20 3.70 -10.45 -0.24
CA HIS A 20 3.64 -10.09 -1.65
C HIS A 20 2.18 -10.14 -2.11
N THR A 21 1.71 -9.06 -2.71
CA THR A 21 0.32 -8.90 -3.12
C THR A 21 0.21 -8.01 -4.36
N LYS A 22 -1.02 -7.69 -4.74
CA LYS A 22 -1.31 -6.67 -5.74
C LYS A 22 -1.70 -5.37 -5.03
N LEU A 23 -1.37 -4.22 -5.59
CA LEU A 23 -1.90 -2.91 -5.20
C LEU A 23 -2.11 -2.11 -6.48
N PHE A 24 -3.32 -1.58 -6.70
CA PHE A 24 -3.65 -0.84 -7.93
C PHE A 24 -3.22 -1.56 -9.22
N ASP A 25 -3.50 -2.87 -9.30
CA ASP A 25 -3.12 -3.73 -10.43
C ASP A 25 -1.60 -3.97 -10.63
N LEU A 26 -0.75 -3.46 -9.73
CA LEU A 26 0.69 -3.66 -9.73
C LEU A 26 1.13 -4.67 -8.67
N ALA A 27 2.17 -5.45 -8.97
CA ALA A 27 2.80 -6.33 -7.99
C ALA A 27 3.55 -5.48 -6.95
N ALA A 28 3.29 -5.73 -5.67
CA ALA A 28 3.87 -4.99 -4.56
C ALA A 28 4.20 -5.93 -3.41
N THR A 29 5.29 -5.65 -2.71
CA THR A 29 5.54 -6.19 -1.37
C THR A 29 5.13 -5.15 -0.35
N VAL A 30 4.30 -5.55 0.61
CA VAL A 30 3.85 -4.72 1.72
C VAL A 30 4.48 -5.26 2.99
N ASP A 31 5.19 -4.41 3.72
CA ASP A 31 5.80 -4.71 5.00
C ASP A 31 5.15 -3.83 6.09
N CYS A 32 4.44 -4.46 7.03
CA CYS A 32 3.77 -3.79 8.13
C CYS A 32 4.77 -3.53 9.26
N ARG A 33 5.29 -2.29 9.31
CA ARG A 33 6.34 -1.88 10.25
C ARG A 33 5.77 -1.60 11.65
N ASP A 34 4.52 -1.16 11.72
CA ASP A 34 3.75 -0.92 12.95
C ASP A 34 2.25 -0.79 12.60
N ILE A 35 1.38 -0.56 13.59
CA ILE A 35 -0.05 -0.27 13.38
C ILE A 35 -0.20 0.90 12.41
N ASP A 36 -0.85 0.63 11.28
CA ASP A 36 -1.09 1.58 10.18
C ASP A 36 0.18 2.19 9.54
N VAL A 37 1.36 1.59 9.76
CA VAL A 37 2.64 2.01 9.14
C VAL A 37 3.14 0.91 8.21
N PHE A 38 3.17 1.22 6.91
CA PHE A 38 3.52 0.25 5.87
C PHE A 38 4.65 0.77 4.98
N ASP A 39 5.66 -0.07 4.76
CA ASP A 39 6.58 0.10 3.64
C ASP A 39 6.02 -0.63 2.42
N ILE A 40 6.00 0.06 1.28
CA ILE A 40 5.51 -0.50 0.01
C ILE A 40 6.67 -0.55 -0.98
N TYR A 41 6.99 -1.76 -1.43
CA TYR A 41 8.05 -2.01 -2.41
C TYR A 41 7.42 -2.42 -3.74
N ILE A 42 7.74 -1.67 -4.79
CA ILE A 42 7.29 -1.92 -6.17
C ILE A 42 8.48 -1.88 -7.13
N ALA A 43 8.28 -2.37 -8.35
CA ALA A 43 9.28 -2.22 -9.40
C ALA A 43 9.44 -0.73 -9.77
N ARG A 44 10.69 -0.25 -9.76
CA ARG A 44 11.04 1.18 -9.95
C ARG A 44 10.41 1.82 -11.19
N GLY A 45 10.25 1.06 -12.27
CA GLY A 45 9.66 1.56 -13.52
C GLY A 45 8.22 2.06 -13.40
N PHE A 46 7.51 1.68 -12.32
CA PHE A 46 6.13 2.10 -12.05
C PHE A 46 6.02 3.12 -10.91
N ALA A 47 7.15 3.62 -10.38
CA ALA A 47 7.14 4.44 -9.16
C ALA A 47 6.29 5.71 -9.29
N GLU A 48 6.40 6.42 -10.40
CA GLU A 48 5.67 7.67 -10.63
C GLU A 48 4.15 7.45 -10.78
N ASP A 49 3.76 6.47 -11.61
CA ASP A 49 2.35 6.11 -11.85
C ASP A 49 1.67 5.56 -10.58
N PHE A 50 2.39 4.70 -9.83
CA PHE A 50 1.92 4.19 -8.55
C PHE A 50 1.73 5.32 -7.54
N TRP A 51 2.68 6.25 -7.45
CA TRP A 51 2.59 7.39 -6.54
C TRP A 51 1.37 8.26 -6.87
N GLY A 52 1.18 8.63 -8.14
CA GLY A 52 0.01 9.39 -8.58
C GLY A 52 -1.31 8.69 -8.21
N THR A 53 -1.41 7.39 -8.51
CA THR A 53 -2.60 6.60 -8.19
C THR A 53 -2.85 6.50 -6.67
N LEU A 54 -1.79 6.34 -5.88
CA LEU A 54 -1.88 6.29 -4.42
C LEU A 54 -2.39 7.62 -3.87
N MET A 55 -1.87 8.74 -4.38
CA MET A 55 -2.29 10.09 -4.01
C MET A 55 -3.75 10.36 -4.39
N ASP A 56 -4.17 10.02 -5.62
CA ASP A 56 -5.57 10.14 -6.04
C ASP A 56 -6.50 9.33 -5.14
N ALA A 57 -6.08 8.12 -4.76
CA ALA A 57 -6.82 7.28 -3.85
C ALA A 57 -6.87 7.88 -2.43
N ALA A 58 -5.80 8.52 -1.97
CA ALA A 58 -5.72 9.15 -0.66
C ALA A 58 -6.51 10.47 -0.61
N ALA A 59 -6.76 11.12 -1.76
CA ALA A 59 -7.49 12.39 -1.87
C ALA A 59 -8.92 12.31 -1.31
N GLU A 60 -9.55 11.14 -1.43
CA GLU A 60 -10.86 10.83 -0.82
C GLU A 60 -10.88 11.09 0.69
N PHE A 61 -9.74 11.01 1.35
CA PHE A 61 -9.57 11.15 2.80
C PHE A 61 -8.86 12.45 3.20
N GLY A 62 -8.61 13.35 2.23
CA GLY A 62 -7.98 14.65 2.48
C GLY A 62 -6.49 14.57 2.79
N TYR A 63 -5.75 13.65 2.17
CA TYR A 63 -4.31 13.53 2.39
C TYR A 63 -3.56 14.84 2.10
N GLN A 64 -2.42 15.00 2.76
CA GLN A 64 -1.46 16.06 2.52
C GLN A 64 -0.07 15.43 2.40
N VAL A 65 0.74 15.93 1.47
CA VAL A 65 2.17 15.62 1.39
C VAL A 65 2.88 16.84 1.93
N ASP A 66 3.73 16.65 2.94
CA ASP A 66 4.59 17.69 3.49
C ASP A 66 5.81 17.95 2.59
#